data_AF-A0AAN7CKQ2-F1
#
_entry.id   AF-A0AAN7CKQ2-F1
#
_cell.length_a   1.000
_cell.length_b   1.000
_cell.length_c   1.000
_cell.angle_alpha   90.00
_cell.angle_beta   90.00
_cell.angle_gamma   90.00
#
_symmetry.space_group_name_H-M   'P 1'
#
loop_
_entity.id
_entity.type
_entity.pdbx_description
1 polymer ?
#
loop_
_entity_poly.entity_id
_entity_poly.type
_entity_poly.pdbx_seq_one_letter_code
_entity_poly.pdbx_strand_id
1 'polypeptide(L)'
;MGVPELEVCSQKHQILAVADESDGNGPVLFILYHWRPPSVRTIALEKLSPRLLSTIKNAVSLGTFFLEDDLEVSETFSELLAAQPENPEPTAQLFSALVSQLPAPNRGTRMQFFTFPVLGDSSDQVIGEGCFPVWKWVKPESMYPRKRGVWETKLHKALDDGEWNAGKDLILLVRGVSEHGLQAVERAGYTTASLESIISKSSNI
;
A
#
# COMPACT_ATOMS: atom_id res chain seq x y z
N MET A 1 -15.81 6.21 21.29
CA MET A 1 -16.43 5.69 20.07
C MET A 1 -15.34 5.09 19.20
N GLY A 2 -15.46 3.80 18.86
CA GLY A 2 -14.48 3.09 18.01
C GLY A 2 -14.50 3.59 16.57
N VAL A 3 -13.58 3.09 15.76
CA VAL A 3 -13.53 3.33 14.31
C VAL A 3 -14.20 2.12 13.64
N PRO A 4 -15.49 2.19 13.24
CA PRO A 4 -16.23 1.04 12.71
C PRO A 4 -15.60 0.44 11.46
N GLU A 5 -14.82 1.24 10.71
CA GLU A 5 -14.09 0.76 9.55
C GLU A 5 -13.04 -0.30 9.90
N LEU A 6 -12.58 -0.39 11.15
CA LEU A 6 -11.69 -1.47 11.61
C LEU A 6 -12.41 -2.81 11.82
N GLU A 7 -13.74 -2.79 11.95
CA GLU A 7 -14.53 -4.03 12.00
C GLU A 7 -14.66 -4.64 10.60
N VAL A 8 -14.73 -3.79 9.57
CA VAL A 8 -14.81 -4.20 8.16
C VAL A 8 -13.41 -4.52 7.61
N CYS A 9 -12.46 -3.61 7.78
CA CYS A 9 -11.07 -3.78 7.37
C CYS A 9 -10.25 -4.31 8.56
N SER A 10 -10.31 -5.63 8.78
CA SER A 10 -9.62 -6.31 9.88
C SER A 10 -8.49 -7.22 9.42
N GLN A 11 -8.42 -7.51 8.12
CA GLN A 11 -7.50 -8.49 7.57
C GLN A 11 -6.16 -7.82 7.27
N LYS A 12 -5.07 -8.34 7.85
CA LYS A 12 -3.74 -7.77 7.70
C LYS A 12 -3.10 -8.21 6.39
N HIS A 13 -2.54 -7.25 5.66
CA HIS A 13 -1.73 -7.49 4.48
C HIS A 13 -0.44 -6.67 4.55
N GLN A 14 0.59 -7.14 3.85
CA GLN A 14 1.82 -6.39 3.65
C GLN A 14 1.90 -5.90 2.20
N ILE A 15 2.25 -4.63 2.06
CA ILE A 15 2.57 -4.03 0.77
C ILE A 15 4.08 -3.91 0.66
N LEU A 16 4.61 -4.28 -0.50
CA LEU A 16 5.96 -3.92 -0.94
C LEU A 16 5.83 -2.74 -1.89
N ALA A 17 6.54 -1.65 -1.61
CA ALA A 17 6.60 -0.48 -2.47
C ALA A 17 8.02 -0.33 -3.03
N VAL A 18 8.12 -0.21 -4.35
CA VAL A 18 9.38 -0.11 -5.08
C VAL A 18 9.36 1.14 -5.93
N ALA A 19 10.42 1.93 -5.89
CA ALA A 19 10.58 3.11 -6.75
C ALA A 19 12.05 3.30 -7.10
N ASP A 20 12.31 4.02 -8.19
CA ASP A 20 13.65 4.51 -8.49
C ASP A 20 14.19 5.34 -7.33
N GLU A 21 15.48 5.17 -7.04
CA GLU A 21 16.17 6.02 -6.09
C GLU A 21 16.12 7.48 -6.56
N SER A 22 15.51 8.33 -5.73
CA SER A 22 15.52 9.77 -5.93
C SER A 22 16.36 10.46 -4.87
N ASP A 23 16.79 11.68 -5.19
CA ASP A 23 17.44 12.63 -4.28
C ASP A 23 16.54 13.09 -3.11
N GLY A 24 15.34 12.54 -2.98
CA GLY A 24 14.43 12.75 -1.84
C GLY A 24 13.65 14.06 -1.87
N ASN A 25 13.79 14.87 -2.93
CA ASN A 25 13.19 16.21 -2.99
C ASN A 25 11.80 16.27 -3.64
N GLY A 26 11.28 15.15 -4.17
CA GLY A 26 10.01 15.16 -4.90
C GLY A 26 9.20 13.87 -4.82
N PRO A 27 7.94 13.89 -5.29
CA PRO A 27 7.15 12.69 -5.46
C PRO A 27 7.73 11.81 -6.57
N VAL A 28 7.97 10.54 -6.26
CA VAL A 28 8.39 9.51 -7.21
C VAL A 28 7.25 8.55 -7.51
N LEU A 29 7.34 7.83 -8.61
CA LEU A 29 6.39 6.78 -8.94
C LEU A 29 6.79 5.50 -8.22
N PHE A 30 5.91 5.03 -7.34
CA PHE A 30 6.02 3.74 -6.68
C PHE A 30 5.17 2.70 -7.40
N ILE A 31 5.75 1.53 -7.63
CA ILE A 31 5.02 0.31 -7.92
C ILE A 31 4.69 -0.35 -6.58
N LEU A 32 3.40 -0.56 -6.33
CA LEU A 32 2.92 -1.24 -5.14
C LEU A 32 2.60 -2.68 -5.49
N TYR A 33 3.13 -3.59 -4.68
CA TYR A 33 2.88 -5.02 -4.78
C TYR A 33 2.17 -5.50 -3.51
N HIS A 34 1.14 -6.32 -3.69
CA HIS A 34 0.65 -7.18 -2.63
C HIS A 34 1.66 -8.29 -2.44
N TRP A 35 2.30 -8.26 -1.27
CA TRP A 35 3.24 -9.29 -0.87
C TRP A 35 2.49 -10.32 -0.03
N ARG A 36 2.20 -11.48 -0.63
CA ARG A 36 1.58 -12.61 0.07
C ARG A 36 2.16 -13.92 -0.45
N PRO A 37 3.16 -14.48 0.25
CA PRO A 37 3.79 -15.72 -0.17
C PRO A 37 2.74 -16.82 -0.45
N PRO A 38 2.96 -17.64 -1.50
CA PRO A 38 4.15 -17.68 -2.33
C PRO A 38 4.18 -16.64 -3.48
N SER A 39 3.22 -15.71 -3.54
CA SER A 39 3.10 -14.78 -4.67
C SER A 39 3.37 -13.31 -4.31
N VAL A 40 3.93 -12.58 -5.27
CA VAL A 40 4.00 -11.12 -5.27
C VAL A 40 3.24 -10.63 -6.49
N ARG A 41 2.27 -9.75 -6.28
CA ARG A 41 1.41 -9.25 -7.38
C ARG A 41 1.35 -7.74 -7.37
N THR A 42 1.48 -7.13 -8.53
CA THR A 42 1.29 -5.67 -8.68
C THR A 42 -0.16 -5.31 -8.39
N ILE A 43 -0.36 -4.27 -7.56
CA ILE A 43 -1.69 -3.78 -7.19
C ILE A 43 -1.96 -2.35 -7.63
N ALA A 44 -0.94 -1.50 -7.72
CA ALA A 44 -1.12 -0.10 -8.07
C ALA A 44 0.18 0.58 -8.49
N LEU A 45 0.04 1.68 -9.21
CA LEU A 45 1.09 2.69 -9.40
C LEU A 45 0.68 3.95 -8.66
N GLU A 46 1.53 4.44 -7.75
CA GLU A 46 1.22 5.57 -6.89
C GLU A 46 2.34 6.60 -6.94
N LYS A 47 1.99 7.87 -7.15
CA LYS A 47 2.97 8.96 -7.09
C LYS A 47 2.94 9.58 -5.70
N LEU A 48 4.01 9.42 -4.93
CA LEU A 48 4.12 9.95 -3.57
C LEU A 48 5.58 10.25 -3.19
N SER A 49 5.76 11.14 -2.22
CA SER A 49 7.08 11.38 -1.64
C SER A 49 7.44 10.22 -0.70
N PRO A 50 8.67 9.65 -0.76
CA PRO A 50 9.10 8.57 0.13
C PRO A 50 8.92 8.89 1.62
N ARG A 51 9.03 10.18 2.00
CA ARG A 51 8.84 10.62 3.40
C ARG A 51 7.46 10.27 3.96
N LEU A 52 6.43 10.24 3.10
CA LEU A 52 5.06 9.97 3.53
C LEU A 52 4.88 8.52 3.99
N LEU A 53 5.68 7.58 3.49
CA LEU A 53 5.64 6.20 3.98
C LEU A 53 6.00 6.10 5.46
N SER A 54 6.84 7.01 5.97
CA SER A 54 7.20 7.06 7.40
C SER A 54 6.06 7.50 8.33
N THR A 55 4.94 7.97 7.77
CA THR A 55 3.73 8.30 8.53
C THR A 55 2.93 7.04 8.87
N ILE A 56 3.13 5.96 8.11
CA ILE A 56 2.44 4.68 8.31
C ILE A 56 3.11 3.93 9.45
N LYS A 57 2.30 3.40 10.36
CA LYS A 57 2.75 2.60 11.49
C LYS A 57 3.46 1.34 10.99
N ASN A 58 4.66 1.09 11.51
CA ASN A 58 5.51 -0.06 11.15
C ASN A 58 5.94 -0.10 9.68
N ALA A 59 5.93 1.03 8.97
CA ALA A 59 6.60 1.11 7.68
C ALA A 59 8.13 1.03 7.87
N VAL A 60 8.79 0.30 6.97
CA VAL A 60 10.22 0.03 7.02
C VAL A 60 10.81 0.27 5.64
N SER A 61 11.93 1.02 5.59
CA SER A 61 12.80 1.04 4.41
C SER A 61 13.64 -0.22 4.41
N LEU A 62 13.54 -1.01 3.35
CA LEU A 62 14.28 -2.26 3.17
C LEU A 62 15.67 -2.04 2.55
N GLY A 63 15.93 -0.82 2.07
CA GLY A 63 17.21 -0.40 1.49
C GLY A 63 17.10 -0.06 0.01
N THR A 64 18.24 0.30 -0.56
CA THR A 64 18.42 0.55 -2.00
C THR A 64 19.25 -0.57 -2.59
N PHE A 65 18.81 -1.13 -3.71
CA PHE A 65 19.49 -2.22 -4.41
C PHE A 65 19.61 -1.91 -5.91
N PHE A 66 20.64 -2.45 -6.54
CA PHE A 66 20.77 -2.41 -7.99
C PHE A 66 19.99 -3.58 -8.59
N LEU A 67 19.04 -3.29 -9.48
CA LEU A 67 18.31 -4.28 -10.25
C LEU A 67 18.66 -4.17 -11.73
N GLU A 68 18.61 -5.28 -12.45
CA GLU A 68 18.66 -5.27 -13.92
C GLU A 68 17.45 -4.50 -14.46
N ASP A 69 17.65 -3.77 -15.56
CA ASP A 69 16.63 -2.82 -16.07
C ASP A 69 15.36 -3.53 -16.57
N ASP A 70 15.46 -4.82 -16.91
CA ASP A 70 14.39 -5.70 -17.39
C ASP A 70 13.89 -6.70 -16.33
N LEU A 71 14.31 -6.54 -15.07
CA LEU A 71 13.89 -7.43 -13.99
C LEU A 71 12.42 -7.20 -13.59
N GLU A 72 11.56 -8.18 -13.87
CA GLU A 72 10.17 -8.19 -13.42
C GLU A 72 10.06 -8.63 -11.95
N VAL A 73 10.11 -7.65 -11.03
CA VAL A 73 10.15 -7.86 -9.57
C VAL A 73 9.08 -8.85 -9.08
N SER A 74 7.83 -8.74 -9.56
CA SER A 74 6.75 -9.63 -9.13
C SER A 74 6.95 -11.07 -9.54
N GLU A 75 7.44 -11.31 -10.77
CA GLU A 75 7.67 -12.65 -11.29
C GLU A 75 8.87 -13.29 -10.58
N THR A 76 10.00 -12.60 -10.56
CA THR A 76 11.22 -13.11 -9.91
C THR A 76 11.01 -13.40 -8.43
N PHE A 77 10.36 -12.51 -7.68
CA PHE A 77 10.09 -12.78 -6.26
C PHE A 77 9.07 -13.88 -6.06
N SER A 78 8.08 -14.03 -6.93
CA SER A 78 7.14 -15.15 -6.85
C SER A 78 7.84 -16.49 -7.11
N GLU A 79 8.76 -16.56 -8.07
CA GLU A 79 9.56 -17.77 -8.34
C GLU A 79 10.46 -18.13 -7.16
N LEU A 80 11.18 -17.15 -6.61
CA LEU A 80 12.06 -17.35 -5.46
C LEU A 80 11.28 -17.77 -4.20
N LEU A 81 10.08 -17.23 -4.00
CA LEU A 81 9.18 -17.62 -2.91
C LEU A 81 8.57 -19.01 -3.14
N ALA A 82 8.19 -19.35 -4.36
CA ALA A 82 7.63 -20.66 -4.70
C ALA A 82 8.67 -21.79 -4.56
N ALA A 83 9.96 -21.47 -4.68
CA ALA A 83 11.05 -22.40 -4.41
C ALA A 83 11.29 -22.66 -2.90
N GLN A 84 10.69 -21.86 -2.00
CA GLN A 84 10.79 -22.08 -0.57
C GLN A 84 9.86 -23.22 -0.12
N PRO A 85 10.30 -24.11 0.77
CA PRO A 85 9.51 -25.27 1.22
C PRO A 85 8.32 -24.89 2.12
N GLU A 86 8.33 -23.69 2.70
CA GLU A 86 7.28 -23.18 3.58
C GLU A 86 6.71 -21.87 3.02
N ASN A 87 5.54 -21.45 3.53
CA ASN A 87 4.94 -20.19 3.16
C ASN A 87 5.36 -19.08 4.15
N PRO A 88 6.51 -18.40 3.95
CA PRO A 88 7.11 -17.58 4.99
C PRO A 88 6.29 -16.33 5.26
N GLU A 89 6.42 -15.79 6.47
CA GLU A 89 5.87 -14.47 6.75
C GLU A 89 6.62 -13.36 5.99
N PRO A 90 5.91 -12.34 5.50
CA PRO A 90 6.45 -11.24 4.72
C PRO A 90 7.25 -10.23 5.58
N THR A 91 8.48 -10.59 5.90
CA THR A 91 9.38 -9.85 6.79
C THR A 91 10.55 -9.18 6.04
N ALA A 92 11.17 -8.19 6.69
CA ALA A 92 12.38 -7.55 6.14
C ALA A 92 13.55 -8.55 5.97
N GLN A 93 13.65 -9.54 6.86
CA GLN A 93 14.65 -10.60 6.79
C GLN A 93 14.43 -11.50 5.57
N LEU A 94 13.17 -11.90 5.31
CA LEU A 94 12.81 -12.66 4.12
C LEU A 94 13.17 -11.86 2.86
N PHE A 95 12.82 -10.58 2.81
CA PHE A 95 13.16 -9.71 1.68
C PHE A 95 14.67 -9.65 1.43
N SER A 96 15.47 -9.43 2.49
CA SER A 96 16.94 -9.41 2.38
C SER A 96 17.49 -10.73 1.81
N ALA A 97 16.95 -11.87 2.25
CA ALA A 97 17.32 -13.18 1.72
C ALA A 97 16.93 -13.35 0.24
N LEU A 98 15.77 -12.83 -0.19
CA LEU A 98 15.34 -12.87 -1.59
C LEU A 98 16.21 -11.98 -2.47
N VAL A 99 16.50 -10.76 -2.04
CA VAL A 99 17.38 -9.85 -2.79
C VAL A 99 18.80 -10.39 -2.91
N SER A 100 19.32 -11.08 -1.89
CA SER A 100 20.64 -11.74 -1.99
C SER A 100 20.73 -12.87 -3.02
N GLN A 101 19.57 -13.39 -3.47
CA GLN A 101 19.50 -14.41 -4.52
C GLN A 101 19.36 -13.79 -5.92
N LEU A 102 19.09 -12.49 -6.01
CA LEU A 102 19.09 -11.80 -7.28
C LEU A 102 20.52 -11.74 -7.84
N PRO A 103 20.69 -11.93 -9.16
CA PRO A 103 21.97 -11.67 -9.81
C PRO A 103 22.39 -10.23 -9.47
N ALA A 104 23.61 -10.04 -8.93
CA ALA A 104 24.15 -8.71 -8.69
C ALA A 104 24.68 -8.16 -10.01
N PRO A 105 23.99 -7.23 -10.67
CA PRO A 105 24.35 -6.90 -12.03
C PRO A 105 25.47 -5.86 -12.04
N ASN A 106 26.35 -5.95 -13.04
CA ASN A 106 27.42 -4.95 -13.24
C ASN A 106 26.88 -3.59 -13.73
N ARG A 107 25.60 -3.53 -14.08
CA ARG A 107 24.83 -2.35 -14.52
C ARG A 107 23.38 -2.53 -14.08
N GLY A 108 22.70 -1.46 -13.74
CA GLY A 108 21.30 -1.53 -13.38
C GLY A 108 20.79 -0.24 -12.74
N THR A 109 19.49 -0.22 -12.48
CA THR A 109 18.81 0.91 -11.85
C THR A 109 18.83 0.73 -10.33
N ARG A 110 19.14 1.82 -9.62
CA ARG A 110 19.07 1.83 -8.14
C ARG A 110 17.61 1.98 -7.74
N MET A 111 17.08 0.95 -7.13
CA MET A 111 15.69 0.85 -6.68
C MET A 111 15.63 0.90 -5.16
N GLN A 112 14.77 1.75 -4.62
CA GLN A 112 14.46 1.84 -3.20
C GLN A 112 13.25 0.98 -2.88
N PHE A 113 13.38 0.17 -1.83
CA PHE A 113 12.34 -0.74 -1.38
C PHE A 113 11.82 -0.34 -0.01
N PHE A 114 10.50 -0.42 0.14
CA PHE A 114 9.81 -0.20 1.39
C PHE A 114 8.78 -1.30 1.61
N THR A 115 8.47 -1.58 2.86
CA THR A 115 7.30 -2.38 3.21
C THR A 115 6.48 -1.68 4.28
N PHE A 116 5.16 -1.83 4.20
CA PHE A 116 4.26 -1.31 5.21
C PHE A 116 2.98 -2.15 5.32
N PRO A 117 2.38 -2.20 6.52
CA PRO A 117 1.13 -2.90 6.73
C PRO A 117 -0.08 -2.10 6.28
N VAL A 118 -1.07 -2.83 5.81
CA VAL A 118 -2.41 -2.32 5.51
C VAL A 118 -3.48 -3.26 6.06
N LEU A 119 -4.67 -2.74 6.31
CA LEU A 119 -5.84 -3.54 6.65
C LEU A 119 -6.83 -3.54 5.49
N GLY A 120 -7.16 -4.73 5.00
CA GLY A 120 -8.15 -4.99 3.96
C GLY A 120 -9.42 -5.65 4.51
N ASP A 121 -10.44 -5.74 3.66
CA ASP A 121 -11.72 -6.41 3.95
C ASP A 121 -11.76 -7.89 3.55
N SER A 122 -10.76 -8.38 2.80
CA SER A 122 -10.60 -9.78 2.43
C SER A 122 -9.37 -10.40 3.09
N SER A 123 -9.47 -11.67 3.49
CA SER A 123 -8.35 -12.44 4.04
C SER A 123 -7.34 -12.84 2.99
N ASP A 124 -7.70 -12.84 1.71
CA ASP A 124 -6.93 -13.50 0.65
C ASP A 124 -6.23 -12.49 -0.27
N GLN A 125 -6.95 -11.47 -0.71
CA GLN A 125 -6.47 -10.46 -1.63
C GLN A 125 -6.69 -9.07 -1.06
N VAL A 126 -5.72 -8.18 -1.24
CA VAL A 126 -5.85 -6.79 -0.81
C VAL A 126 -6.75 -5.98 -1.76
N ILE A 127 -6.76 -6.34 -3.05
CA ILE A 127 -7.62 -5.78 -4.10
C ILE A 127 -8.06 -6.94 -5.00
N GLY A 128 -9.34 -7.00 -5.33
CA GLY A 128 -9.87 -7.99 -6.27
C GLY A 128 -9.48 -7.71 -7.72
N GLU A 129 -9.55 -8.74 -8.56
CA GLU A 129 -9.29 -8.60 -9.99
C GLU A 129 -10.20 -7.54 -10.64
N GLY A 130 -9.62 -6.66 -11.45
CA GLY A 130 -10.35 -5.56 -12.11
C GLY A 130 -10.80 -4.43 -11.18
N CYS A 131 -10.42 -4.45 -9.90
CA CYS A 131 -10.71 -3.38 -8.95
C CYS A 131 -9.52 -2.42 -8.81
N PHE A 132 -9.83 -1.21 -8.32
CA PHE A 132 -8.88 -0.15 -8.04
C PHE A 132 -8.77 0.08 -6.53
N PRO A 133 -7.57 0.40 -6.00
CA PRO A 133 -7.43 0.71 -4.59
C PRO A 133 -8.11 2.02 -4.23
N VAL A 134 -8.74 2.04 -3.06
CA VAL A 134 -9.01 3.26 -2.31
C VAL A 134 -8.38 3.14 -0.93
N TRP A 135 -7.91 4.27 -0.43
CA TRP A 135 -7.06 4.35 0.76
C TRP A 135 -7.71 5.20 1.83
N LYS A 136 -7.53 4.84 3.10
CA LYS A 136 -7.98 5.65 4.23
C LYS A 136 -7.06 5.46 5.43
N TRP A 137 -6.65 6.55 6.06
CA TRP A 137 -5.91 6.46 7.32
C TRP A 137 -6.86 6.40 8.51
N VAL A 138 -6.44 5.69 9.55
CA VAL A 138 -7.07 5.71 10.87
C VAL A 138 -6.01 5.73 11.96
N LYS A 139 -6.31 6.37 13.09
CA LYS A 139 -5.47 6.39 14.28
C LYS A 139 -6.36 6.35 15.54
N PRO A 140 -6.81 5.15 15.96
CA PRO A 140 -7.74 5.00 17.08
C PRO A 140 -7.23 5.57 18.40
N GLU A 141 -5.91 5.42 18.62
CA GLU A 141 -5.19 5.91 19.80
C GLU A 141 -4.84 7.41 19.71
N SER A 142 -5.31 8.11 18.67
CA SER A 142 -5.07 9.54 18.57
C SER A 142 -5.72 10.30 19.73
N MET A 143 -4.96 11.21 20.32
CA MET A 143 -5.45 12.19 21.30
C MET A 143 -6.30 13.29 20.61
N TYR A 144 -6.17 13.45 19.29
CA TYR A 144 -6.94 14.42 18.53
C TYR A 144 -8.39 13.94 18.30
N PRO A 145 -9.36 14.87 18.18
CA PRO A 145 -10.75 14.51 17.91
C PRO A 145 -10.93 13.73 16.60
N ARG A 146 -10.12 14.05 15.57
CA ARG A 146 -10.15 13.35 14.28
C ARG A 146 -9.28 12.09 14.36
N LYS A 147 -9.95 10.94 14.40
CA LYS A 147 -9.30 9.61 14.48
C LYS A 147 -9.22 8.88 13.14
N ARG A 148 -9.70 9.50 12.06
CA ARG A 148 -9.75 8.90 10.72
C ARG A 148 -9.84 9.92 9.59
N GLY A 149 -9.38 9.50 8.42
CA GLY A 149 -9.52 10.21 7.15
C GLY A 149 -10.82 9.90 6.42
N VAL A 150 -10.91 10.41 5.20
CA VAL A 150 -11.89 10.00 4.18
C VAL A 150 -11.27 8.93 3.28
N TRP A 151 -12.09 8.27 2.45
CA TRP A 151 -11.58 7.37 1.42
C TRP A 151 -11.05 8.19 0.24
N GLU A 152 -9.82 7.91 -0.17
CA GLU A 152 -9.10 8.62 -1.23
C GLU A 152 -8.70 7.65 -2.34
N THR A 153 -8.77 8.11 -3.58
CA THR A 153 -8.32 7.32 -4.75
C THR A 153 -6.81 7.35 -4.97
N LYS A 154 -6.09 8.19 -4.21
CA LYS A 154 -4.64 8.36 -4.31
C LYS A 154 -4.00 8.20 -2.95
N LEU A 155 -2.99 7.35 -2.85
CA LEU A 155 -2.34 7.05 -1.58
C LEU A 155 -1.73 8.31 -0.93
N HIS A 156 -1.07 9.17 -1.71
CA HIS A 156 -0.45 10.38 -1.16
C HIS A 156 -1.47 11.30 -0.47
N LYS A 157 -2.69 11.42 -1.01
CA LYS A 157 -3.73 12.27 -0.40
C LYS A 157 -4.15 11.74 0.96
N ALA A 158 -4.33 10.43 1.08
CA ALA A 158 -4.66 9.79 2.36
C ALA A 158 -3.53 10.02 3.38
N LEU A 159 -2.27 9.89 2.96
CA LEU A 159 -1.12 10.07 3.85
C LEU A 159 -0.87 11.54 4.22
N ASP A 160 -1.01 12.48 3.28
CA ASP A 160 -0.88 13.92 3.53
C ASP A 160 -1.96 14.41 4.52
N ASP A 161 -3.24 14.02 4.31
CA ASP A 161 -4.33 14.34 5.24
C ASP A 161 -4.05 13.70 6.62
N GLY A 162 -3.56 12.46 6.65
CA GLY A 162 -3.22 11.77 7.89
C GLY A 162 -2.07 12.42 8.65
N GLU A 163 -0.98 12.78 7.96
CA GLU A 163 0.17 13.49 8.53
C GLU A 163 -0.28 14.80 9.16
N TRP A 164 -1.06 15.58 8.43
CA TRP A 164 -1.54 16.88 8.87
C TRP A 164 -2.49 16.79 10.08
N ASN A 165 -3.40 15.82 10.09
CA ASN A 165 -4.47 15.74 11.10
C ASN A 165 -4.14 14.85 12.31
N ALA A 166 -3.24 13.88 12.15
CA ALA A 166 -2.97 12.86 13.16
C ALA A 166 -1.48 12.52 13.34
N GLY A 167 -0.59 13.11 12.52
CA GLY A 167 0.85 12.89 12.58
C GLY A 167 1.26 11.51 12.08
N LYS A 168 2.17 10.85 12.80
CA LYS A 168 2.72 9.53 12.46
C LYS A 168 1.91 8.38 13.03
N ASP A 169 2.36 7.15 12.82
CA ASP A 169 1.76 5.91 13.32
C ASP A 169 0.32 5.71 12.84
N LEU A 170 0.06 6.10 11.60
CA LEU A 170 -1.22 5.89 10.93
C LEU A 170 -1.39 4.41 10.61
N ILE A 171 -2.57 3.87 10.88
CA ILE A 171 -3.00 2.59 10.33
C ILE A 171 -3.64 2.87 8.98
N LEU A 172 -3.16 2.21 7.94
CA LEU A 172 -3.67 2.39 6.58
C LEU A 172 -4.70 1.30 6.27
N LEU A 173 -5.89 1.73 5.83
CA LEU A 173 -6.94 0.87 5.31
C LEU A 173 -6.92 0.91 3.78
N VAL A 174 -7.24 -0.21 3.17
CA VAL A 174 -7.34 -0.35 1.72
C VAL A 174 -8.56 -1.21 1.36
N ARG A 175 -9.23 -0.83 0.28
CA ARG A 175 -10.30 -1.64 -0.33
C ARG A 175 -10.17 -1.59 -1.84
N GLY A 176 -10.58 -2.67 -2.50
CA GLY A 176 -10.79 -2.69 -3.94
C GLY A 176 -12.20 -2.19 -4.29
N VAL A 177 -12.30 -1.24 -5.21
CA VAL A 177 -13.59 -0.78 -5.78
C VAL A 177 -13.61 -0.96 -7.29
N SER A 178 -14.80 -1.18 -7.86
CA SER A 178 -14.98 -1.15 -9.31
C SER A 178 -14.72 0.26 -9.87
N GLU A 179 -14.57 0.38 -11.18
CA GLU A 179 -14.39 1.69 -11.85
C GLU A 179 -15.51 2.69 -11.49
N HIS A 180 -16.77 2.24 -11.49
CA HIS A 180 -17.90 3.08 -11.07
C HIS A 180 -17.77 3.53 -9.60
N GLY A 181 -17.33 2.62 -8.72
CA GLY A 181 -17.03 2.94 -7.31
C GLY A 181 -15.87 3.93 -7.17
N LEU A 182 -14.85 3.83 -8.02
CA LEU A 182 -13.73 4.77 -8.05
C LEU A 182 -14.21 6.18 -8.42
N GLN A 183 -14.99 6.31 -9.50
CA GLN A 183 -15.58 7.58 -9.92
C GLN A 183 -16.49 8.18 -8.84
N ALA A 184 -17.24 7.34 -8.12
CA ALA A 184 -18.08 7.76 -7.00
C ALA A 184 -17.24 8.41 -5.89
N VAL A 185 -16.11 7.80 -5.52
CA VAL A 185 -15.17 8.36 -4.52
C VAL A 185 -14.56 9.67 -5.01
N GLU A 186 -14.16 9.76 -6.28
CA GLU A 186 -13.63 10.99 -6.86
C GLU A 186 -14.63 12.15 -6.82
N ARG A 187 -15.91 11.88 -7.11
CA ARG A 187 -17.00 12.88 -7.05
C ARG A 187 -17.33 13.28 -5.62
N ALA A 188 -17.27 12.34 -4.68
CA ALA A 188 -17.62 12.58 -3.28
C ALA A 188 -16.62 13.48 -2.55
N GLY A 189 -15.36 13.55 -3.02
CA GLY A 189 -14.31 14.41 -2.48
C GLY A 189 -14.13 14.25 -0.96
N TYR A 190 -13.91 15.37 -0.26
CA TYR A 190 -13.62 15.45 1.19
C TYR A 190 -14.79 15.08 2.13
N THR A 191 -15.83 14.39 1.65
CA THR A 191 -16.97 14.04 2.50
C THR A 191 -16.65 12.88 3.44
N THR A 192 -17.00 13.02 4.72
CA THR A 192 -16.73 12.02 5.78
C THR A 192 -17.63 10.79 5.72
N ALA A 193 -18.30 10.57 4.58
CA ALA A 193 -19.25 9.48 4.40
C ALA A 193 -18.54 8.11 4.34
N SER A 194 -19.25 7.06 4.79
CA SER A 194 -18.81 5.68 4.61
C SER A 194 -18.76 5.32 3.11
N LEU A 195 -17.84 4.44 2.71
CA LEU A 195 -17.68 4.00 1.33
C LEU A 195 -18.98 3.44 0.74
N GLU A 196 -19.73 2.67 1.54
CA GLU A 196 -21.02 2.10 1.12
C GLU A 196 -22.06 3.19 0.81
N SER A 197 -22.04 4.30 1.56
CA SER A 197 -22.92 5.44 1.30
C SER A 197 -22.52 6.18 0.02
N ILE A 198 -21.22 6.24 -0.29
CA ILE A 198 -20.71 6.88 -1.50
C ILE A 198 -21.09 6.06 -2.75
N ILE A 199 -20.90 4.74 -2.68
CA ILE A 199 -21.21 3.82 -3.79
C ILE A 199 -22.72 3.77 -4.03
N SER A 200 -23.54 3.57 -2.99
CA SER A 200 -25.00 3.50 -3.13
C SER A 200 -25.64 4.77 -3.67
N LYS A 201 -25.11 5.96 -3.34
CA LYS A 201 -25.60 7.23 -3.92
C LYS A 201 -25.31 7.35 -5.40
N SER A 202 -24.19 6.76 -5.86
CA SER A 202 -23.77 6.88 -7.25
C SER A 202 -24.51 5.90 -8.16
N SER A 203 -25.02 4.79 -7.62
CA SER A 203 -25.80 3.79 -8.39
C SER A 203 -27.27 4.17 -8.64
N ASN A 204 -27.74 5.32 -8.13
CA ASN A 204 -29.13 5.78 -8.25
C ASN A 204 -29.31 6.93 -9.28
N ILE A 205 -28.41 7.04 -10.26
CA ILE A 205 -28.46 8.04 -11.34
C ILE A 205 -28.60 7.35 -12.69
#